data_AF-A0A151T8Y8-F1
#
_entry.id   AF-A0A151T8Y8-F1
#
_cell.length_a   1.000
_cell.length_b   1.000
_cell.length_c   1.000
_cell.angle_alpha   90.00
_cell.angle_beta   90.00
_cell.angle_gamma   90.00
#
_symmetry.space_group_name_H-M   'P 1'
#
loop_
_entity.id
_entity.type
_entity.pdbx_description
1 polymer ?
#
loop_
_entity_poly.entity_id
_entity_poly.type
_entity_poly.pdbx_seq_one_letter_code
_entity_poly.pdbx_strand_id
1 'polypeptide(L)' 'MGFKTVQCMIDSMDIVQSLLHRDQAYLHSHASYLFDIFSLVDKPWTVNFLWIARDRNCSADALAKLGASLVLPAQH' A
#
# COMPACT_ATOMS: atom_id res chain seq x y z
N MET A 1 27.56 -1.95 -1.62
CA MET A 1 26.15 -2.39 -1.73
C MET A 1 25.34 -1.19 -2.21
N GLY A 2 24.70 -1.28 -3.38
CA GLY A 2 24.09 -0.12 -4.05
C GLY A 2 22.85 0.40 -3.34
N PHE A 3 22.57 1.69 -3.52
CA PHE A 3 21.28 2.30 -3.17
C PHE A 3 20.16 1.51 -3.84
N LYS A 4 19.26 0.93 -3.05
CA LYS A 4 18.07 0.24 -3.56
C LYS A 4 16.94 1.25 -3.61
N THR A 5 16.39 1.47 -4.80
CA THR A 5 15.16 2.24 -4.99
C THR A 5 14.01 1.26 -5.17
N VAL A 6 12.96 1.42 -4.37
CA VAL A 6 11.71 0.65 -4.48
C VAL A 6 10.62 1.62 -4.92
N GLN A 7 9.86 1.25 -5.96
CA GLN A 7 8.62 1.93 -6.32
C GLN A 7 7.44 1.06 -5.87
N CYS A 8 6.64 1.58 -4.94
CA CYS A 8 5.36 1.01 -4.58
C CYS A 8 4.28 1.63 -5.46
N MET A 9 3.76 0.84 -6.40
CA MET A 9 2.64 1.21 -7.25
C MET A 9 1.34 0.81 -6.56
N ILE A 10 0.43 1.77 -6.38
CA ILE A 10 -0.79 1.63 -5.58
C ILE A 10 -1.95 2.23 -6.38
N ASP A 11 -3.12 1.60 -6.39
CA ASP A 11 -4.30 2.09 -7.10
C ASP A 11 -5.32 2.80 -6.19
N SER A 12 -5.11 2.78 -4.87
CA SER A 12 -5.82 3.62 -3.91
C SER A 12 -5.17 4.99 -3.76
N MET A 13 -5.84 6.03 -4.27
CA MET A 13 -5.38 7.42 -4.14
C MET A 13 -5.31 7.85 -2.67
N ASP A 14 -6.30 7.46 -1.87
CA ASP A 14 -6.39 7.82 -0.44
C ASP A 14 -5.17 7.32 0.36
N ILE A 15 -4.74 6.07 0.09
CA ILE A 15 -3.54 5.51 0.71
C ILE A 15 -2.27 6.22 0.23
N VAL A 16 -2.16 6.51 -1.07
CA VAL A 16 -1.00 7.25 -1.60
C VAL A 16 -0.91 8.64 -0.95
N GLN A 17 -2.03 9.37 -0.86
CA GLN A 17 -2.06 10.68 -0.20
C GLN A 17 -1.66 10.58 1.27
N SER A 18 -2.16 9.58 1.99
CA SER A 18 -1.82 9.34 3.40
C SER A 18 -0.34 9.00 3.61
N LEU A 19 0.28 8.28 2.66
CA LEU A 19 1.70 7.93 2.71
C LEU A 19 2.63 9.10 2.36
N LEU A 20 2.17 10.02 1.49
CA LEU A 20 2.91 11.23 1.11
C LEU A 20 2.82 12.32 2.19
N HIS A 21 1.67 12.46 2.84
CA HIS A 21 1.42 13.42 3.92
C HIS A 21 1.57 12.76 5.29
N ARG A 22 2.79 12.29 5.60
CA ARG A 22 3.08 11.53 6.82
C ARG A 22 2.68 12.26 8.10
N ASP A 23 2.79 13.57 8.11
CA ASP A 23 2.40 14.44 9.21
C ASP A 23 0.90 14.34 9.54
N GLN A 24 0.05 13.95 8.58
CA GLN A 24 -1.40 13.83 8.73
C GLN A 24 -1.89 12.37 8.83
N ALA A 25 -0.98 11.40 8.74
CA ALA A 25 -1.32 9.97 8.74
C ALA A 25 -2.11 9.52 9.99
N TYR A 26 -1.94 10.22 11.12
CA TYR A 26 -2.66 9.95 12.37
C TYR A 26 -4.18 10.20 12.28
N LEU A 27 -4.64 10.96 11.27
CA LEU A 27 -6.06 11.25 11.05
C LEU A 27 -6.77 10.14 10.26
N HIS A 28 -6.03 9.24 9.62
CA HIS A 28 -6.60 8.17 8.82
C HIS A 28 -7.23 7.09 9.72
N SER A 29 -8.37 6.52 9.30
CA SER A 29 -9.09 5.47 10.06
C SER A 29 -8.23 4.24 10.36
N HIS A 30 -7.16 4.05 9.58
CA HIS A 30 -6.23 2.93 9.64
C HIS A 30 -4.79 3.38 9.96
N ALA A 31 -4.63 4.46 10.76
CA ALA A 31 -3.33 5.06 11.09
C ALA A 31 -2.27 4.08 11.62
N SER A 32 -2.66 3.05 12.38
CA SER A 32 -1.72 2.02 12.88
C SER A 32 -0.94 1.36 11.75
N TYR A 33 -1.60 0.97 10.67
CA TYR A 33 -0.95 0.35 9.52
C TYR A 33 -0.02 1.33 8.78
N LEU A 34 -0.37 2.62 8.73
CA LEU A 34 0.50 3.64 8.12
C LEU A 34 1.79 3.80 8.91
N PHE A 35 1.73 3.80 10.24
CA PHE A 35 2.93 3.86 11.09
C PHE A 35 3.82 2.63 10.93
N ASP A 36 3.22 1.43 10.85
CA ASP A 36 3.96 0.20 10.58
C ASP A 36 4.66 0.28 9.21
N ILE A 37 3.99 0.79 8.18
CA ILE A 37 4.59 1.02 6.86
C ILE A 37 5.76 2.00 6.95
N PHE A 38 5.61 3.13 7.67
CA PHE A 38 6.71 4.09 7.86
C PHE A 38 7.94 3.46 8.52
N SER A 39 7.75 2.62 9.53
CA SER A 39 8.85 1.89 10.19
C SER A 39 9.63 0.95 9.23
N LEU A 40 8.95 0.45 8.20
CA LEU A 40 9.53 -0.43 7.19
C LEU A 40 10.25 0.35 6.09
N VAL A 41 9.76 1.54 5.73
CA VAL A 41 10.36 2.34 4.64
C VAL A 41 11.45 3.28 5.12
N ASP A 42 11.54 3.57 6.42
CA ASP A 42 12.64 4.31 7.05
C ASP A 42 13.88 3.42 7.26
N LYS A 43 14.31 2.79 6.16
CA LYS A 43 15.51 1.95 6.03
C LYS A 43 16.46 2.65 5.05
N PRO A 44 17.73 2.23 4.90
CA PRO A 44 18.69 2.87 3.98
C PRO A 44 18.37 2.63 2.48
N TRP A 45 17.10 2.55 2.11
CA TRP A 45 16.57 2.37 0.77
C TRP A 45 15.62 3.54 0.45
N THR A 46 15.59 3.99 -0.79
CA THR A 46 14.63 5.01 -1.22
C THR A 46 13.33 4.33 -1.62
N VAL A 47 12.23 4.62 -0.92
CA VAL A 47 10.91 4.11 -1.28
C VAL A 47 10.05 5.25 -1.80
N ASN A 48 9.51 5.07 -3.01
CA ASN A 48 8.60 6.02 -3.64
C ASN A 48 7.21 5.40 -3.75
N PHE A 49 6.18 6.17 -3.42
CA PHE A 49 4.78 5.77 -3.60
C PHE A 49 4.22 6.44 -4.84
N LEU A 50 3.66 5.64 -5.74
CA LEU A 50 3.11 6.10 -7.01
C LEU A 50 1.68 5.60 -7.16
N TRP A 51 0.75 6.53 -7.39
CA TRP A 51 -0.58 6.15 -7.79
C TRP A 51 -0.59 5.66 -9.25
N ILE A 52 -1.23 4.52 -9.50
CA ILE A 52 -1.48 3.99 -10.84
C ILE A 52 -2.96 3.64 -11.00
N ALA A 53 -3.46 3.65 -12.24
CA ALA A 53 -4.81 3.19 -12.51
C ALA A 53 -4.96 1.68 -12.21
N ARG A 54 -6.14 1.26 -11.75
CA ARG A 54 -6.43 -0.11 -11.30
C ARG A 54 -6.17 -1.18 -12.36
N ASP A 55 -6.44 -0.87 -13.62
CA ASP A 55 -6.15 -1.72 -14.78
C ASP A 55 -4.66 -2.02 -14.93
N ARG A 56 -3.79 -1.11 -14.48
CA ARG A 56 -2.34 -1.29 -14.44
C ARG A 56 -1.85 -2.05 -13.20
N ASN A 57 -2.68 -2.21 -12.18
CA ASN A 57 -2.37 -2.94 -10.95
C ASN A 57 -3.00 -4.35 -10.92
N CYS A 58 -3.22 -4.95 -12.10
CA CYS A 58 -4.06 -6.13 -12.28
C CYS A 58 -3.61 -7.36 -11.45
N SER A 59 -2.31 -7.59 -11.31
CA SER A 59 -1.79 -8.72 -10.53
C SER A 59 -2.09 -8.57 -9.03
N ALA A 60 -1.90 -7.38 -8.47
CA ALA A 60 -2.20 -7.13 -7.07
C ALA A 60 -3.72 -7.17 -6.82
N ASP A 61 -4.51 -6.63 -7.73
CA ASP A 61 -5.98 -6.68 -7.68
C ASP A 61 -6.50 -8.14 -7.72
N ALA A 62 -5.94 -8.98 -8.59
CA ALA A 62 -6.29 -10.40 -8.65
C ALA A 62 -5.95 -11.14 -7.35
N LEU A 63 -4.77 -10.91 -6.77
CA LEU A 63 -4.38 -11.51 -5.49
C LEU A 63 -5.24 -11.03 -4.33
N ALA A 64 -5.59 -9.74 -4.28
CA ALA A 64 -6.48 -9.20 -3.26
C ALA A 64 -7.89 -9.81 -3.34
N LYS A 65 -8.44 -9.95 -4.56
CA LYS A 65 -9.73 -10.63 -4.79
C LYS A 65 -9.70 -12.10 -4.38
N LEU A 66 -8.63 -12.82 -4.71
CA LEU A 66 -8.44 -14.20 -4.29
C LEU A 66 -8.43 -14.30 -2.76
N GLY A 67 -7.64 -13.46 -2.09
CA GLY A 67 -7.59 -13.41 -0.62
C GLY A 67 -8.95 -13.15 0.00
N ALA A 68 -9.69 -12.16 -0.50
CA ALA A 68 -11.05 -11.86 -0.04
C ALA A 68 -12.02 -13.05 -0.23
N SER A 69 -11.91 -13.77 -1.35
CA SER A 69 -12.75 -14.94 -1.64
C SER A 69 -12.48 -16.14 -0.73
N LEU A 70 -11.27 -16.26 -0.18
CA LEU A 70 -10.88 -17.33 0.73
C LEU A 70 -11.28 -17.05 2.19
N VAL A 71 -11.57 -15.79 2.54
CA VAL A 71 -11.91 -15.36 3.89
C VAL A 71 -13.43 -15.38 4.14
N LEU A 72 -14.25 -15.32 3.10
CA LEU A 72 -15.69 -15.46 3.21
C LEU A 72 -16.08 -16.95 3.09
N PRO A 73 -16.77 -17.55 4.09
CA PRO A 73 -17.33 -18.88 3.88
C PRO A 73 -18.30 -18.79 2.71
N ALA A 74 -18.17 -19.71 1.74
CA ALA A 74 -19.11 -19.83 0.64
C ALA A 74 -20.53 -19.88 1.22
N GLN A 75 -21.30 -18.81 1.04
CA GLN A 75 -22.71 -18.81 1.37
C GLN A 75 -23.39 -19.66 0.29
N HIS A 76 -23.56 -20.94 0.62
CA HIS A 76 -24.45 -21.87 -0.07
C HIS A 76 -25.82 -21.86 0.62
#